data_AF-A0A1G9XVK6-F1
#
_entry.id   AF-A0A1G9XVK6-F1
#
_cell.length_a   1.000
_cell.length_b   1.000
_cell.length_c   1.000
_cell.angle_alpha   90.00
_cell.angle_beta   90.00
_cell.angle_gamma   90.00
#
_symmetry.space_group_name_H-M   'P 1'
#
loop_
_entity.id
_entity.type
_entity.pdbx_description
1 polymer ?
#
loop_
_entity_poly.entity_id
_entity_poly.type
_entity_poly.pdbx_seq_one_letter_code
_entity_poly.pdbx_strand_id
1 'polypeptide(L)'
;MMKLNFFYGFLLLTLILQGCNSTKEVIRENIEWSDLWWENEPDTSKPRVLFIGNSITRGYFKKVSSKLSEKANCDRYATSRSIADPSLIKETKIAMGKYGHSVIHFNNGLHGWHLNGKQYEEGLRKFVKFLKKHKSKNCKLLYALTTPVPSKEPDLKLDPKRNGIILERNMIARQVMAENGIQVIDLYELMVTELEKYSVSKGDVHYKQEGYERLAEKISGVIGRLLEN
;
A
#
# COMPACT_ATOMS: atom_id res chain seq x y z
N MET A 1 -79.06 33.46 -0.08
CA MET A 1 -78.15 33.29 1.08
C MET A 1 -76.97 32.45 0.65
N MET A 2 -75.80 33.08 0.60
CA MET A 2 -74.51 32.54 0.20
C MET A 2 -73.94 31.63 1.29
N LYS A 3 -73.44 30.44 0.95
CA LYS A 3 -72.45 29.74 1.78
C LYS A 3 -71.30 29.27 0.89
N LEU A 4 -70.18 29.98 1.07
CA LEU A 4 -68.88 29.79 0.46
C LEU A 4 -68.13 28.78 1.33
N ASN A 5 -67.86 27.57 0.82
CA ASN A 5 -67.02 26.59 1.53
C ASN A 5 -65.58 26.71 1.03
N PHE A 6 -64.74 27.27 1.90
CA PHE A 6 -63.28 27.34 1.78
C PHE A 6 -62.68 25.93 1.88
N PHE A 7 -62.07 25.43 0.80
CA PHE A 7 -61.20 24.25 0.86
C PHE A 7 -59.79 24.72 1.22
N TYR A 8 -59.36 24.40 2.44
CA TYR A 8 -57.99 24.62 2.91
C TYR A 8 -57.03 23.66 2.19
N GLY A 9 -56.11 24.22 1.39
CA GLY A 9 -55.00 23.48 0.80
C GLY A 9 -54.00 23.08 1.88
N PHE A 10 -53.78 21.78 2.04
CA PHE A 10 -52.73 21.22 2.89
C PHE A 10 -51.42 21.22 2.10
N LEU A 11 -50.55 22.20 2.34
CA LEU A 11 -49.20 22.25 1.78
C LEU A 11 -48.33 21.25 2.56
N LEU A 12 -48.07 20.08 1.99
CA LEU A 12 -47.20 19.07 2.57
C LEU A 12 -45.73 19.52 2.45
N LEU A 13 -45.16 20.03 3.53
CA LEU A 13 -43.76 20.42 3.61
C LEU A 13 -42.89 19.15 3.76
N THR A 14 -42.35 18.62 2.68
CA THR A 14 -41.35 17.55 2.74
C THR A 14 -40.04 18.08 3.30
N LEU A 15 -39.78 17.82 4.59
CA LEU A 15 -38.45 17.97 5.20
C LEU A 15 -37.49 16.97 4.56
N ILE A 16 -36.61 17.46 3.69
CA ILE A 16 -35.43 16.72 3.25
C ILE A 16 -34.47 16.70 4.44
N LEU A 17 -34.46 15.60 5.19
CA LEU A 17 -33.38 15.28 6.14
C LEU A 17 -32.11 15.06 5.32
N GLN A 18 -31.36 16.13 5.08
CA GLN A 18 -29.96 16.01 4.66
C GLN A 18 -29.22 15.36 5.82
N GLY A 19 -29.01 14.04 5.72
CA GLY A 19 -28.13 13.31 6.61
C GLY A 19 -26.77 14.02 6.62
N CYS A 20 -26.38 14.49 7.79
CA CYS A 20 -25.08 15.11 8.00
C CYS A 20 -24.04 14.00 7.78
N ASN A 21 -23.52 13.87 6.56
CA ASN A 21 -22.35 13.05 6.28
C ASN A 21 -21.18 13.70 7.01
N SER A 22 -20.94 13.32 8.26
CA SER A 22 -19.69 13.67 8.93
C SER A 22 -18.58 13.01 8.11
N THR A 23 -17.92 13.77 7.25
CA THR A 23 -16.71 13.31 6.59
C THR A 23 -15.71 13.02 7.71
N LYS A 24 -15.46 11.74 8.00
CA LYS A 24 -14.43 11.35 8.97
C LYS A 24 -13.16 12.11 8.62
N GLU A 25 -12.66 12.88 9.58
CA GLU A 25 -11.43 13.64 9.42
C GLU A 25 -10.29 12.69 9.06
N VAL A 26 -9.53 13.05 8.02
CA VAL A 26 -8.37 12.25 7.58
C VAL A 26 -7.16 12.68 8.38
N ILE A 27 -6.72 11.83 9.31
CA ILE A 27 -5.51 12.07 10.11
C ILE A 27 -4.28 11.78 9.24
N ARG A 28 -3.37 12.76 9.18
CA ARG A 28 -2.14 12.73 8.36
C ARG A 28 -0.90 12.92 9.20
N GLU A 29 0.23 12.49 8.65
CA GLU A 29 1.54 12.73 9.28
C GLU A 29 1.97 14.20 9.07
N ASN A 30 2.97 14.65 9.83
CA ASN A 30 3.51 16.01 9.68
C ASN A 30 4.09 16.27 8.28
N ILE A 31 4.56 15.21 7.62
CA ILE A 31 5.08 15.25 6.25
C ILE A 31 4.29 14.24 5.42
N GLU A 32 3.57 14.74 4.42
CA GLU A 32 2.95 13.91 3.40
C GLU A 32 3.74 14.03 2.09
N TRP A 33 4.11 12.91 1.50
CA TRP A 33 4.91 12.87 0.27
C TRP A 33 4.49 11.72 -0.64
N SER A 34 4.68 11.93 -1.94
CA SER A 34 4.43 10.94 -2.98
C SER A 34 5.50 11.06 -4.06
N ASP A 35 5.99 9.92 -4.52
CA ASP A 35 7.08 9.76 -5.46
C ASP A 35 6.64 8.74 -6.51
N LEU A 36 6.29 9.25 -7.70
CA LEU A 36 5.85 8.45 -8.84
C LEU A 36 6.93 8.46 -9.91
N TRP A 37 7.20 7.29 -10.49
CA TRP A 37 8.25 7.12 -11.49
C TRP A 37 7.89 5.98 -12.44
N TRP A 38 7.94 6.21 -13.75
CA TRP A 38 7.72 5.18 -14.77
C TRP A 38 9.02 4.99 -15.56
N GLU A 39 9.63 3.81 -15.51
CA GLU A 39 10.84 3.54 -16.28
C GLU A 39 10.50 3.10 -17.71
N ASN A 40 11.33 3.54 -18.65
CA ASN A 40 11.24 3.20 -20.08
C ASN A 40 9.81 3.37 -20.63
N GLU A 41 9.15 4.50 -20.33
CA GLU A 41 7.74 4.75 -20.67
C GLU A 41 7.36 4.45 -22.16
N PRO A 42 8.19 4.79 -23.17
CA PRO A 42 7.87 4.48 -24.56
C PRO A 42 7.97 2.99 -24.91
N ASP A 43 8.68 2.18 -24.11
CA ASP A 43 8.88 0.76 -24.40
C ASP A 43 7.60 -0.03 -24.09
N THR A 44 7.05 -0.62 -25.14
CA THR A 44 5.85 -1.47 -25.12
C THR A 44 6.16 -2.94 -25.41
N SER A 45 7.43 -3.29 -25.64
CA SER A 45 7.88 -4.65 -25.96
C SER A 45 7.91 -5.59 -24.75
N LYS A 46 8.07 -5.02 -23.54
CA LYS A 46 8.16 -5.76 -22.27
C LYS A 46 6.90 -5.55 -21.41
N PRO A 47 6.49 -6.56 -20.62
CA PRO A 47 5.46 -6.36 -19.61
C PRO A 47 5.86 -5.29 -18.58
N ARG A 48 4.89 -4.72 -17.88
CA ARG A 48 5.11 -3.72 -16.82
C ARG A 48 4.83 -4.26 -15.43
N VAL A 49 5.66 -3.87 -14.47
CA VAL A 49 5.49 -4.18 -13.04
C VAL A 49 5.38 -2.88 -12.26
N LEU A 50 4.30 -2.72 -11.50
CA LEU A 50 4.12 -1.55 -10.62
C LEU A 50 4.48 -1.91 -9.17
N PHE A 51 5.35 -1.10 -8.57
CA PHE A 51 5.73 -1.18 -7.16
C PHE A 51 5.04 -0.09 -6.35
N ILE A 52 4.19 -0.47 -5.39
CA ILE A 52 3.48 0.44 -4.50
C ILE A 52 4.01 0.27 -3.07
N GLY A 53 4.39 1.35 -2.40
CA GLY A 53 4.77 1.28 -1.00
C GLY A 53 5.30 2.60 -0.45
N ASN A 54 6.38 2.55 0.32
CA ASN A 54 6.94 3.70 1.05
C ASN A 54 8.44 3.87 0.75
N SER A 55 9.18 4.49 1.67
CA SER A 55 10.62 4.72 1.52
C SER A 55 11.42 3.43 1.38
N ILE A 56 10.99 2.31 1.97
CA ILE A 56 11.64 1.00 1.80
C ILE A 56 11.47 0.51 0.37
N THR A 57 10.26 0.65 -0.20
CA THR A 57 10.00 0.38 -1.61
C THR A 57 10.86 1.23 -2.52
N ARG A 58 10.98 2.53 -2.22
CA ARG A 58 11.89 3.41 -2.95
C ARG A 58 13.34 2.93 -2.86
N GLY A 59 13.78 2.43 -1.71
CA GLY A 59 15.15 1.96 -1.49
C GLY A 59 15.53 0.72 -2.31
N TYR A 60 14.69 -0.31 -2.38
CA TYR A 60 14.99 -1.50 -3.18
C TYR A 60 14.61 -1.37 -4.66
N PHE A 61 13.78 -0.40 -5.05
CA PHE A 61 13.19 -0.33 -6.39
C PHE A 61 14.23 -0.40 -7.52
N LYS A 62 15.26 0.45 -7.51
CA LYS A 62 16.24 0.51 -8.61
C LYS A 62 17.00 -0.81 -8.78
N LYS A 63 17.25 -1.52 -7.66
CA LYS A 63 17.92 -2.82 -7.66
C LYS A 63 17.01 -3.91 -8.20
N VAL A 64 15.73 -3.91 -7.83
CA VAL A 64 14.74 -4.84 -8.40
C VAL A 64 14.59 -4.58 -9.90
N SER A 65 14.43 -3.33 -10.31
CA SER A 65 14.27 -2.97 -11.71
C SER A 65 15.47 -3.42 -12.55
N SER A 66 16.70 -3.15 -12.07
CA SER A 66 17.91 -3.62 -12.74
C SER A 66 17.97 -5.15 -12.88
N LYS A 67 17.51 -5.92 -11.90
CA LYS A 67 17.46 -7.39 -11.99
C LYS A 67 16.36 -7.91 -12.94
N LEU A 68 15.37 -7.08 -13.24
CA LEU A 68 14.26 -7.40 -14.13
C LEU A 68 14.39 -6.74 -15.51
N SER A 69 15.48 -6.01 -15.80
CA SER A 69 15.60 -5.15 -16.98
C SER A 69 15.34 -5.88 -18.30
N GLU A 70 15.77 -7.14 -18.40
CA GLU A 70 15.55 -7.97 -19.60
C GLU A 70 14.13 -8.55 -19.69
N LYS A 71 13.40 -8.58 -18.57
CA LYS A 71 12.08 -9.24 -18.47
C LYS A 71 10.90 -8.27 -18.41
N ALA A 72 11.06 -7.09 -17.80
CA ALA A 72 9.96 -6.17 -17.56
C ALA A 72 10.43 -4.71 -17.38
N ASN A 73 9.56 -3.77 -17.73
CA ASN A 73 9.68 -2.38 -17.32
C ASN A 73 9.05 -2.19 -15.94
N CYS A 74 9.70 -1.40 -15.09
CA CYS A 74 9.27 -1.22 -13.70
C CYS A 74 8.82 0.21 -13.45
N ASP A 75 7.66 0.36 -12.82
CA ASP A 75 7.09 1.62 -12.40
C ASP A 75 7.01 1.65 -10.86
N ARG A 76 7.08 2.83 -10.25
CA ARG A 76 7.00 3.00 -8.80
C ARG A 76 5.98 4.06 -8.42
N TYR A 77 5.26 3.77 -7.35
CA TYR A 77 4.58 4.75 -6.52
C TYR A 77 4.95 4.51 -5.05
N ALA A 78 5.83 5.35 -4.51
CA ALA A 78 6.22 5.35 -3.11
C ALA A 78 5.62 6.57 -2.40
N THR A 79 5.14 6.41 -1.17
CA THR A 79 4.44 7.47 -0.44
C THR A 79 4.48 7.29 1.08
N SER A 80 4.18 8.36 1.82
CA SER A 80 3.79 8.33 3.24
C SER A 80 2.35 7.92 3.50
N ARG A 81 1.48 7.82 2.48
CA ARG A 81 0.04 7.59 2.73
C ARG A 81 -0.18 6.34 3.57
N SER A 82 -0.90 6.50 4.67
CA SER A 82 -1.43 5.35 5.41
C SER A 82 -2.47 4.61 4.57
N ILE A 83 -2.72 3.35 4.90
CA ILE A 83 -3.73 2.54 4.21
C ILE A 83 -5.16 3.11 4.27
N ALA A 84 -5.43 4.00 5.23
CA ALA A 84 -6.73 4.64 5.43
C ALA A 84 -6.87 5.99 4.70
N ASP A 85 -5.78 6.62 4.24
CA ASP A 85 -5.86 7.91 3.55
C ASP A 85 -6.49 7.73 2.15
N PRO A 86 -7.62 8.42 1.84
CA PRO A 86 -8.23 8.36 0.51
C PRO A 86 -7.29 8.76 -0.64
N SER A 87 -6.28 9.57 -0.39
CA SER A 87 -5.26 9.94 -1.39
C SER A 87 -4.46 8.73 -1.88
N LEU A 88 -4.26 7.69 -1.04
CA LEU A 88 -3.57 6.47 -1.47
C LEU A 88 -4.23 5.85 -2.70
N ILE A 89 -5.56 5.74 -2.70
CA ILE A 89 -6.34 5.21 -3.82
C ILE A 89 -6.26 6.12 -5.04
N LYS A 90 -6.37 7.45 -4.85
CA LYS A 90 -6.34 8.41 -5.96
C LYS A 90 -4.99 8.39 -6.67
N GLU A 91 -3.90 8.41 -5.90
CA GLU A 91 -2.54 8.41 -6.42
C GLU A 91 -2.16 7.04 -6.99
N THR A 92 -2.65 5.93 -6.41
CA THR A 92 -2.48 4.60 -7.03
C THR A 92 -3.15 4.54 -8.39
N LYS A 93 -4.33 5.17 -8.56
CA LYS A 93 -4.99 5.25 -9.88
C LYS A 93 -4.12 6.01 -10.90
N ILE A 94 -3.44 7.06 -10.47
CA ILE A 94 -2.48 7.79 -11.32
C ILE A 94 -1.30 6.85 -11.67
N ALA A 95 -0.72 6.18 -10.67
CA ALA A 95 0.40 5.24 -10.84
C ALA A 95 0.09 4.10 -11.82
N MET A 96 -1.12 3.53 -11.75
CA MET A 96 -1.62 2.53 -12.69
C MET A 96 -1.77 3.11 -14.10
N GLY A 97 -2.13 4.39 -14.22
CA GLY A 97 -2.21 5.11 -15.49
C GLY A 97 -3.09 4.39 -16.52
N LYS A 98 -2.66 4.42 -17.78
CA LYS A 98 -3.25 3.64 -18.88
C LYS A 98 -2.58 2.27 -19.05
N TYR A 99 -1.74 1.86 -18.10
CA TYR A 99 -0.82 0.74 -18.28
C TYR A 99 -1.46 -0.61 -17.97
N GLY A 100 -1.11 -1.60 -18.78
CA GLY A 100 -1.47 -2.99 -18.57
C GLY A 100 -0.47 -3.72 -17.67
N HIS A 101 -0.38 -3.35 -16.38
CA HIS A 101 0.59 -3.99 -15.47
C HIS A 101 0.35 -5.50 -15.39
N SER A 102 1.40 -6.28 -15.61
CA SER A 102 1.38 -7.74 -15.48
C SER A 102 1.51 -8.17 -14.02
N VAL A 103 2.24 -7.39 -13.21
CA VAL A 103 2.34 -7.59 -11.76
C VAL A 103 2.19 -6.26 -11.05
N ILE A 104 1.43 -6.23 -9.95
CA ILE A 104 1.46 -5.13 -8.98
C ILE A 104 2.02 -5.70 -7.67
N HIS A 105 3.24 -5.29 -7.34
CA HIS A 105 3.88 -5.54 -6.05
C HIS A 105 3.51 -4.41 -5.10
N PHE A 106 2.90 -4.69 -3.94
CA PHE A 106 2.47 -3.65 -3.02
C PHE A 106 2.75 -3.95 -1.54
N ASN A 107 2.99 -2.89 -0.76
CA ASN A 107 3.16 -2.89 0.69
C ASN A 107 2.49 -1.65 1.31
N ASN A 108 2.00 -1.77 2.55
CA ASN A 108 1.71 -0.62 3.42
C ASN A 108 1.84 -1.01 4.89
N GLY A 109 2.52 -0.22 5.72
CA GLY A 109 2.54 -0.48 7.17
C GLY A 109 3.55 0.28 8.03
N LEU A 110 4.53 1.00 7.47
CA LEU A 110 5.44 1.86 8.24
C LEU A 110 4.95 3.30 8.45
N HIS A 111 3.75 3.62 7.95
CA HIS A 111 3.10 4.92 8.12
C HIS A 111 1.72 4.76 8.77
N GLY A 112 1.12 5.86 9.17
CA GLY A 112 -0.21 5.87 9.79
C GLY A 112 -0.21 5.20 11.16
N TRP A 113 0.78 5.49 12.00
CA TRP A 113 0.92 4.90 13.35
C TRP A 113 -0.27 5.20 14.29
N HIS A 114 -1.15 6.13 13.92
CA HIS A 114 -2.40 6.44 14.63
C HIS A 114 -3.51 5.40 14.40
N LEU A 115 -3.39 4.54 13.38
CA LEU A 115 -4.40 3.53 13.06
C LEU A 115 -4.29 2.32 14.01
N ASN A 116 -5.41 1.91 14.59
CA ASN A 116 -5.54 0.61 15.24
C ASN A 116 -5.73 -0.53 14.21
N GLY A 117 -5.67 -1.79 14.67
CA GLY A 117 -5.80 -2.97 13.82
C GLY A 117 -7.07 -2.98 12.96
N LYS A 118 -8.23 -2.63 13.54
CA LYS A 118 -9.51 -2.59 12.81
C LYS A 118 -9.49 -1.56 11.68
N GLN A 119 -9.01 -0.34 11.95
CA GLN A 119 -8.92 0.71 10.93
C GLN A 119 -7.92 0.33 9.82
N TYR A 120 -6.80 -0.31 10.19
CA TYR A 120 -5.83 -0.82 9.23
C TYR A 120 -6.43 -1.92 8.34
N GLU A 121 -7.15 -2.88 8.93
CA GLU A 121 -7.84 -3.95 8.22
C GLU A 121 -8.88 -3.41 7.23
N GLU A 122 -9.76 -2.52 7.69
CA GLU A 122 -10.78 -1.88 6.85
C GLU A 122 -10.15 -1.15 5.65
N GLY A 123 -9.08 -0.39 5.89
CA GLY A 123 -8.32 0.29 4.85
C GLY A 123 -7.68 -0.70 3.87
N LEU A 124 -7.02 -1.75 4.36
CA LEU A 124 -6.34 -2.73 3.53
C LEU A 124 -7.32 -3.50 2.65
N ARG A 125 -8.46 -3.93 3.20
CA ARG A 125 -9.54 -4.58 2.45
C ARG A 125 -10.09 -3.66 1.36
N LYS A 126 -10.30 -2.38 1.67
CA LYS A 126 -10.72 -1.37 0.68
C LYS A 126 -9.69 -1.20 -0.43
N PHE A 127 -8.41 -1.16 -0.09
CA PHE A 127 -7.32 -1.02 -1.05
C PHE A 127 -7.19 -2.24 -1.96
N VAL A 128 -7.24 -3.46 -1.40
CA VAL A 128 -7.24 -4.71 -2.17
C VAL A 128 -8.43 -4.79 -3.11
N LYS A 129 -9.64 -4.42 -2.64
CA LYS A 129 -10.84 -4.34 -3.49
C LYS A 129 -10.65 -3.35 -4.63
N PHE A 130 -10.05 -2.19 -4.35
CA PHE A 130 -9.70 -1.20 -5.38
C PHE A 130 -8.74 -1.79 -6.42
N LEU A 131 -7.64 -2.42 -6.00
CA LEU A 131 -6.66 -3.03 -6.92
C LEU A 131 -7.31 -4.11 -7.78
N LYS A 132 -8.08 -5.04 -7.18
CA LYS A 132 -8.76 -6.12 -7.92
C LYS A 132 -9.77 -5.58 -8.94
N LYS A 133 -10.44 -4.47 -8.64
CA LYS A 133 -11.39 -3.82 -9.55
C LYS A 133 -10.73 -3.13 -10.74
N HIS A 134 -9.53 -2.55 -10.56
CA HIS A 134 -8.92 -1.67 -11.56
C HIS A 134 -7.68 -2.26 -12.24
N LYS A 135 -7.09 -3.33 -11.71
CA LYS A 135 -5.97 -4.02 -12.36
C LYS A 135 -6.42 -4.62 -13.70
N SER A 136 -5.47 -4.85 -14.60
CA SER A 136 -5.73 -5.58 -15.83
C SER A 136 -6.16 -7.02 -15.57
N LYS A 137 -6.88 -7.64 -16.52
CA LYS A 137 -7.45 -8.99 -16.39
C LYS A 137 -6.44 -10.02 -15.88
N ASN A 138 -5.26 -10.07 -16.50
CA ASN A 138 -4.20 -11.04 -16.17
C ASN A 138 -3.16 -10.50 -15.17
N CYS A 139 -3.37 -9.31 -14.60
CA CYS A 139 -2.47 -8.72 -13.63
C CYS A 139 -2.43 -9.58 -12.35
N LYS A 140 -1.25 -9.98 -11.90
CA LYS A 140 -1.02 -10.69 -10.64
C LYS A 140 -0.74 -9.68 -9.53
N LEU A 141 -1.41 -9.84 -8.40
CA LEU A 141 -1.15 -9.04 -7.20
C LEU A 141 -0.18 -9.79 -6.29
N LEU A 142 0.80 -9.08 -5.75
CA LEU A 142 1.84 -9.62 -4.88
C LEU A 142 2.02 -8.69 -3.69
N TYR A 143 1.76 -9.17 -2.49
CA TYR A 143 1.89 -8.38 -1.28
C TYR A 143 3.22 -8.65 -0.58
N ALA A 144 3.90 -7.60 -0.13
CA ALA A 144 5.06 -7.72 0.75
C ALA A 144 4.68 -7.33 2.17
N LEU A 145 4.98 -8.22 3.13
CA LEU A 145 4.85 -7.90 4.55
C LEU A 145 5.79 -6.77 4.93
N THR A 146 5.33 -5.93 5.85
CA THR A 146 6.10 -4.78 6.33
C THR A 146 7.34 -5.26 7.09
N THR A 147 8.49 -4.67 6.81
CA THR A 147 9.78 -4.99 7.44
C THR A 147 9.84 -4.57 8.93
N PRO A 148 10.75 -5.14 9.74
CA PRO A 148 10.88 -4.81 11.16
C PRO A 148 11.41 -3.40 11.39
N VAL A 149 11.15 -2.87 12.59
CA VAL A 149 11.70 -1.59 13.06
C VAL A 149 12.84 -1.86 14.05
N PRO A 150 14.10 -1.49 13.75
CA PRO A 150 15.19 -1.62 14.72
C PRO A 150 14.94 -0.81 15.98
N SER A 151 15.46 -1.25 17.12
CA SER A 151 15.38 -0.44 18.35
C SER A 151 16.37 0.73 18.31
N LYS A 152 16.01 1.81 19.00
CA LYS A 152 16.97 2.86 19.39
C LYS A 152 17.78 2.47 20.61
N GLU A 153 17.23 1.61 21.46
CA GLU A 153 17.86 1.15 22.69
C GLU A 153 19.01 0.20 22.39
N PRO A 154 20.16 0.32 23.09
CA PRO A 154 21.37 -0.46 22.82
C PRO A 154 21.17 -1.97 22.99
N ASP A 155 20.34 -2.39 23.94
CA ASP A 155 20.20 -3.79 24.35
C ASP A 155 19.01 -4.49 23.67
N LEU A 156 18.31 -3.79 22.78
CA LEU A 156 17.17 -4.33 22.06
C LEU A 156 17.46 -4.34 20.56
N LYS A 157 17.26 -5.50 19.92
CA LYS A 157 17.36 -5.61 18.47
C LYS A 157 16.23 -4.87 17.76
N LEU A 158 15.01 -4.98 18.29
CA LEU A 158 13.77 -4.47 17.70
C LEU A 158 13.07 -3.51 18.66
N ASP A 159 12.44 -2.46 18.12
CA ASP A 159 11.54 -1.59 18.91
C ASP A 159 10.30 -2.40 19.31
N PRO A 160 10.05 -2.66 20.60
CA PRO A 160 8.99 -3.58 21.03
C PRO A 160 7.59 -3.04 20.70
N LYS A 161 7.37 -1.73 20.87
CA LYS A 161 6.06 -1.11 20.64
C LYS A 161 5.72 -1.07 19.15
N ARG A 162 6.65 -0.59 18.33
CA ARG A 162 6.44 -0.49 16.88
C ARG A 162 6.37 -1.85 16.23
N ASN A 163 7.20 -2.82 16.63
CA ASN A 163 7.11 -4.17 16.09
C ASN A 163 5.84 -4.89 16.54
N GLY A 164 5.31 -4.64 17.74
CA GLY A 164 3.98 -5.13 18.12
C GLY A 164 2.89 -4.71 17.11
N ILE A 165 2.88 -3.42 16.73
CA ILE A 165 1.97 -2.90 15.70
C ILE A 165 2.25 -3.52 14.32
N ILE A 166 3.52 -3.66 13.93
CA ILE A 166 3.88 -4.25 12.63
C ILE A 166 3.47 -5.73 12.55
N LEU A 167 3.64 -6.50 13.62
CA LEU A 167 3.24 -7.90 13.68
C LEU A 167 1.72 -8.04 13.58
N GLU A 168 0.94 -7.19 14.27
CA GLU A 168 -0.52 -7.14 14.13
C GLU A 168 -0.93 -6.81 12.69
N ARG A 169 -0.32 -5.78 12.08
CA ARG A 169 -0.57 -5.41 10.67
C ARG A 169 -0.21 -6.53 9.70
N ASN A 170 0.91 -7.21 9.90
CA ASN A 170 1.35 -8.31 9.05
C ASN A 170 0.43 -9.52 9.20
N MET A 171 -0.06 -9.82 10.39
CA MET A 171 -1.07 -10.86 10.63
C MET A 171 -2.37 -10.55 9.87
N ILE A 172 -2.91 -9.33 10.03
CA ILE A 172 -4.08 -8.86 9.29
C ILE A 172 -3.85 -8.95 7.78
N ALA A 173 -2.68 -8.52 7.30
CA ALA A 173 -2.38 -8.54 5.89
C ALA A 173 -2.32 -9.97 5.34
N ARG A 174 -1.72 -10.93 6.04
CA ARG A 174 -1.75 -12.34 5.64
C ARG A 174 -3.18 -12.85 5.49
N GLN A 175 -4.03 -12.55 6.46
CA GLN A 175 -5.44 -12.95 6.40
C GLN A 175 -6.15 -12.36 5.18
N VAL A 176 -6.07 -11.03 4.99
CA VAL A 176 -6.72 -10.34 3.86
C VAL A 176 -6.20 -10.86 2.52
N MET A 177 -4.90 -11.12 2.40
CA MET A 177 -4.31 -11.64 1.16
C MET A 177 -4.74 -13.08 0.88
N ALA A 178 -4.77 -13.95 1.91
CA ALA A 178 -5.22 -15.33 1.78
C ALA A 178 -6.69 -15.40 1.31
N GLU A 179 -7.58 -14.63 1.92
CA GLU A 179 -9.00 -14.53 1.50
C GLU A 179 -9.17 -14.04 0.06
N ASN A 180 -8.17 -13.34 -0.49
CA ASN A 180 -8.21 -12.78 -1.84
C ASN A 180 -7.39 -13.54 -2.87
N GLY A 181 -6.72 -14.64 -2.48
CA GLY A 181 -5.83 -15.43 -3.34
C GLY A 181 -4.59 -14.65 -3.77
N ILE A 182 -4.11 -13.72 -2.93
CA ILE A 182 -2.94 -12.87 -3.22
C ILE A 182 -1.71 -13.51 -2.56
N GLN A 183 -0.65 -13.71 -3.35
CA GLN A 183 0.61 -14.24 -2.84
C GLN A 183 1.29 -13.22 -1.90
N VAL A 184 1.91 -13.71 -0.83
CA VAL A 184 2.65 -12.91 0.15
C VAL A 184 4.14 -13.21 0.07
N ILE A 185 4.98 -12.16 0.09
CA ILE A 185 6.41 -12.24 0.37
C ILE A 185 6.64 -11.77 1.80
N ASP A 186 7.29 -12.61 2.59
CA ASP A 186 7.66 -12.29 3.96
C ASP A 186 8.99 -11.55 4.03
N LEU A 187 8.94 -10.23 3.86
CA LEU A 187 10.12 -9.37 4.05
C LEU A 187 10.40 -9.08 5.54
N TYR A 188 9.42 -9.30 6.42
CA TYR A 188 9.61 -9.12 7.86
C TYR A 188 10.61 -10.15 8.37
N GLU A 189 10.30 -11.43 8.18
CA GLU A 189 11.15 -12.53 8.65
C GLU A 189 12.54 -12.45 8.04
N LEU A 190 12.62 -12.22 6.73
CA LEU A 190 13.88 -12.05 6.00
C LEU A 190 14.80 -11.02 6.68
N MET A 191 14.25 -9.85 7.02
CA MET A 191 15.05 -8.78 7.59
C MET A 191 15.24 -8.91 9.10
N VAL A 192 14.36 -9.59 9.84
CA VAL A 192 14.61 -9.90 11.26
C VAL A 192 15.84 -10.79 11.41
N THR A 193 15.99 -11.81 10.57
CA THR A 193 17.15 -12.72 10.63
C THR A 193 18.46 -11.99 10.35
N GLU A 194 18.46 -11.01 9.44
CA GLU A 194 19.68 -10.37 8.94
C GLU A 194 19.87 -8.91 9.40
N LEU A 195 19.03 -8.44 10.34
CA LEU A 195 18.90 -7.02 10.68
C LEU A 195 20.23 -6.35 11.05
N GLU A 196 21.04 -7.01 11.87
CA GLU A 196 22.31 -6.46 12.36
C GLU A 196 23.33 -6.24 11.24
N LYS A 197 23.28 -7.08 10.19
CA LYS A 197 24.15 -6.92 9.02
C LYS A 197 23.82 -5.66 8.23
N TYR A 198 22.53 -5.32 8.15
CA TYR A 198 22.01 -4.36 7.17
C TYR A 198 21.48 -3.05 7.77
N SER A 199 21.42 -2.93 9.09
CA SER A 199 21.01 -1.69 9.76
C SER A 199 22.00 -0.56 9.47
N VAL A 200 21.49 0.62 9.09
CA VAL A 200 22.31 1.82 8.89
C VAL A 200 22.79 2.35 10.23
N SER A 201 21.86 2.52 11.17
CA SER A 201 22.11 2.98 12.53
C SER A 201 20.97 2.53 13.46
N LYS A 202 21.14 2.73 14.76
CA LYS A 202 20.11 2.35 15.75
C LYS A 202 18.80 3.11 15.50
N GLY A 203 17.70 2.38 15.46
CA GLY A 203 16.36 2.92 15.24
C GLY A 203 16.05 3.38 13.83
N ASP A 204 17.00 3.29 12.90
CA ASP A 204 16.76 3.64 11.49
C ASP A 204 16.04 2.48 10.81
N VAL A 205 14.88 2.76 10.23
CA VAL A 205 14.09 1.76 9.50
C VAL A 205 14.70 1.42 8.13
N HIS A 206 15.61 2.25 7.64
CA HIS A 206 16.26 2.07 6.35
C HIS A 206 17.49 1.16 6.46
N TYR A 207 17.79 0.52 5.33
CA TYR A 207 18.90 -0.42 5.22
C TYR A 207 20.09 0.16 4.49
N LYS A 208 21.27 -0.42 4.75
CA LYS A 208 22.45 -0.25 3.90
C LYS A 208 22.17 -0.79 2.50
N GLN A 209 23.07 -0.47 1.57
CA GLN A 209 22.96 -0.90 0.17
C GLN A 209 22.78 -2.41 0.02
N GLU A 210 23.49 -3.19 0.84
CA GLU A 210 23.47 -4.65 0.85
C GLU A 210 22.12 -5.20 1.34
N GLY A 211 21.48 -4.52 2.30
CA GLY A 211 20.13 -4.88 2.75
C GLY A 211 19.08 -4.66 1.67
N TYR A 212 19.18 -3.55 0.94
CA TYR A 212 18.31 -3.33 -0.22
C TYR A 212 18.60 -4.30 -1.37
N GLU A 213 19.86 -4.74 -1.54
CA GLU A 213 20.21 -5.80 -2.49
C GLU A 213 19.56 -7.13 -2.12
N ARG A 214 19.58 -7.47 -0.82
CA ARG A 214 18.95 -8.68 -0.29
C ARG A 214 17.43 -8.70 -0.49
N LEU A 215 16.78 -7.58 -0.17
CA LEU A 215 15.35 -7.39 -0.45
C LEU A 215 15.07 -7.52 -1.96
N ALA A 216 15.91 -6.89 -2.79
CA ALA A 216 15.73 -6.89 -4.23
C ALA A 216 15.88 -8.27 -4.86
N GLU A 217 16.83 -9.08 -4.39
CA GLU A 217 17.01 -10.47 -4.81
C GLU A 217 15.76 -11.31 -4.52
N LYS A 218 15.23 -11.23 -3.28
CA LYS A 218 14.02 -11.97 -2.91
C LYS A 218 12.82 -11.56 -3.78
N ILE A 219 12.62 -10.25 -3.96
CA ILE A 219 11.46 -9.70 -4.67
C ILE A 219 11.55 -10.01 -6.18
N SER A 220 12.68 -9.71 -6.82
CA SER A 220 12.89 -9.96 -8.25
C SER A 220 12.76 -11.44 -8.60
N GLY A 221 13.26 -12.35 -7.74
CA GLY A 221 13.10 -13.79 -7.95
C GLY A 221 11.64 -14.24 -7.96
N VAL A 222 10.79 -13.68 -7.08
CA VAL A 222 9.35 -14.00 -7.06
C VAL A 222 8.65 -13.41 -8.28
N ILE A 223 8.90 -12.13 -8.59
CA ILE A 223 8.29 -11.43 -9.72
C ILE A 223 8.69 -12.10 -11.06
N GLY A 224 9.95 -12.49 -11.21
CA GLY A 224 10.43 -13.21 -12.40
C GLY A 224 9.62 -14.47 -12.69
N ARG A 225 9.36 -15.30 -11.66
CA ARG A 225 8.49 -16.48 -11.81
C ARG A 225 7.04 -16.13 -12.14
N LEU A 226 6.53 -15.02 -11.61
CA LEU A 226 5.17 -14.58 -11.92
C LEU A 226 5.03 -14.07 -13.36
N LEU A 227 6.12 -13.59 -13.99
CA LEU A 227 6.13 -13.14 -15.38
C LEU A 227 6.30 -14.28 -16.39
N GLU A 228 6.85 -15.43 -15.97
CA GLU A 228 7.04 -16.62 -16.81
C GLU A 228 5.78 -17.49 -16.93
N ASN A 229 4.86 -17.36 -15.98
CA ASN A 229 3.57 -18.07 -15.90
C ASN A 229 2.40 -17.12 -16.17
#